data_AF-Q9FAY3-F1
#
_entry.id   AF-Q9FAY3-F1
#
_cell.length_a   1.000
_cell.length_b   1.000
_cell.length_c   1.000
_cell.angle_alpha   90.00
_cell.angle_beta   90.00
_cell.angle_gamma   90.00
#
_symmetry.space_group_name_H-M   'P 1'
#
loop_
_entity.id
_entity.type
_entity.pdbx_description
1 polymer ?
#
loop_
_entity_poly.entity_id
_entity_poly.type
_entity_poly.pdbx_seq_one_letter_code
_entity_poly.pdbx_strand_id
1 'polypeptide(L)'
;FFPDIVDVKFTADMEDKLDQIEIGKEAWQNVIDQFYKPFVKELTKAETEIEKIQIKDEPAGFDCELCGHPMVVKLGRFGKFYACSNFPECHHTKAITKEIGVSCPVCQQGQVIERKTKRNRIFYGCDRYPECNFTSWDLPVGRSCPKSGDYLVEKKIRGGKQVVCSNEACDYKEEIVK
;
A
#
# COMPACT_ATOMS: atom_id res chain seq x y z
N PHE A 1 -12.44 19.31 -10.97
CA PHE A 1 -12.84 19.17 -12.39
C PHE A 1 -14.22 18.53 -12.57
N PHE A 2 -14.64 17.57 -11.72
CA PHE A 2 -15.96 16.92 -11.84
C PHE A 2 -16.74 16.96 -10.50
N PRO A 3 -17.25 18.12 -10.06
CA PRO A 3 -17.96 18.21 -8.78
C PRO A 3 -19.33 17.50 -8.81
N ASP A 4 -20.04 17.58 -9.93
CA ASP A 4 -21.42 17.08 -10.03
C ASP A 4 -21.50 15.56 -10.16
N ILE A 5 -20.41 14.89 -10.59
CA ILE A 5 -20.38 13.43 -10.82
C ILE A 5 -19.84 12.67 -9.61
N VAL A 6 -18.99 13.30 -8.80
CA VAL A 6 -18.36 12.68 -7.61
C VAL A 6 -19.22 12.88 -6.35
N ASP A 7 -20.38 13.53 -6.48
CA ASP A 7 -21.32 13.72 -5.38
C ASP A 7 -22.15 12.46 -5.10
N VAL A 8 -22.45 12.24 -3.82
CA VAL A 8 -23.29 11.14 -3.35
C VAL A 8 -24.71 11.28 -3.89
N LYS A 9 -25.22 12.51 -4.03
CA LYS A 9 -26.56 12.76 -4.57
C LYS A 9 -26.66 12.34 -6.03
N PHE A 10 -25.65 12.62 -6.84
CA PHE A 10 -25.61 12.18 -8.23
C PHE A 10 -25.66 10.65 -8.34
N THR A 11 -24.94 9.95 -7.46
CA THR A 11 -24.98 8.48 -7.42
C THR A 11 -26.39 7.99 -7.10
N ALA A 12 -27.08 8.58 -6.12
CA ALA A 12 -28.46 8.24 -5.79
C ALA A 12 -29.44 8.52 -6.95
N ASP A 13 -29.35 9.71 -7.56
CA ASP A 13 -30.22 10.12 -8.67
C ASP A 13 -30.02 9.24 -9.92
N MET A 14 -28.81 8.71 -10.14
CA MET A 14 -28.52 7.80 -11.26
C MET A 14 -29.14 6.42 -11.02
N GLU A 15 -28.99 5.85 -9.83
CA GLU A 15 -29.62 4.57 -9.49
C GLU A 15 -31.15 4.65 -9.63
N ASP A 16 -31.78 5.73 -9.15
CA ASP A 16 -33.23 5.95 -9.30
C ASP A 16 -33.67 5.99 -10.77
N LYS A 17 -32.85 6.55 -11.67
CA LYS A 17 -33.12 6.57 -13.12
C LYS A 17 -32.94 5.19 -13.76
N LEU A 18 -31.96 4.42 -13.31
CA LEU A 18 -31.76 3.04 -13.78
C LEU A 18 -32.94 2.14 -13.38
N ASP A 19 -33.47 2.31 -12.16
CA ASP A 19 -34.69 1.62 -11.72
C ASP A 19 -35.91 2.00 -12.58
N GLN A 20 -36.04 3.28 -12.96
CA GLN A 20 -37.11 3.72 -13.84
C GLN A 20 -37.01 3.14 -15.27
N ILE A 21 -35.80 2.91 -15.76
CA ILE A 21 -35.57 2.20 -17.02
C ILE A 21 -36.00 0.73 -16.90
N GLU A 22 -35.67 0.06 -15.79
CA GLU A 22 -36.07 -1.34 -15.55
C GLU A 22 -37.61 -1.49 -15.55
N ILE A 23 -38.32 -0.54 -14.96
CA ILE A 23 -39.79 -0.52 -14.92
C ILE A 23 -40.39 -0.07 -16.27
N GLY A 24 -39.57 0.33 -17.24
CA GLY A 24 -39.98 0.78 -18.57
C GLY A 24 -40.62 2.18 -18.59
N LYS A 25 -40.41 2.98 -17.55
CA LYS A 25 -40.93 4.36 -17.44
C LYS A 25 -40.06 5.36 -18.19
N GLU A 26 -38.76 5.09 -18.32
CA GLU A 26 -37.83 5.94 -19.06
C GLU A 26 -37.07 5.16 -20.14
N ALA A 27 -36.75 5.84 -21.23
CA ALA A 27 -35.91 5.29 -22.28
C ALA A 27 -34.43 5.49 -21.93
N TRP A 28 -33.67 4.40 -21.83
CA TRP A 28 -32.25 4.42 -21.44
C TRP A 28 -31.38 5.37 -22.28
N GLN A 29 -31.69 5.50 -23.58
CA GLN A 29 -30.97 6.39 -24.48
C GLN A 29 -31.03 7.84 -23.99
N ASN A 30 -32.21 8.29 -23.52
CA ASN A 30 -32.39 9.66 -23.05
C ASN A 30 -31.59 9.93 -21.77
N VAL A 31 -31.54 8.96 -20.86
CA VAL A 31 -30.79 9.07 -19.60
C VAL A 31 -29.29 9.19 -19.88
N ILE A 32 -28.76 8.36 -20.77
CA ILE A 32 -27.35 8.42 -21.18
C ILE A 32 -27.05 9.73 -21.92
N ASP A 33 -27.92 10.17 -22.83
CA ASP A 33 -27.70 11.40 -23.61
C ASP A 33 -27.71 12.65 -22.71
N GLN A 34 -28.57 12.67 -21.68
CA GLN A 34 -28.62 13.73 -20.68
C GLN A 34 -27.37 13.77 -19.81
N PHE A 35 -26.78 12.62 -19.49
CA PHE A 35 -25.53 12.55 -18.73
C PHE A 35 -24.30 12.92 -19.59
N TYR A 36 -24.21 12.37 -20.80
CA TYR A 36 -23.01 12.44 -21.61
C TYR A 36 -22.77 13.84 -22.19
N LYS A 37 -23.81 14.54 -22.64
CA LYS A 37 -23.71 15.90 -23.22
C LYS A 37 -23.04 16.93 -22.30
N PRO A 38 -23.40 17.06 -21.01
CA PRO A 38 -22.70 17.95 -20.09
C PRO A 38 -21.31 17.40 -19.75
N PHE A 39 -21.18 16.10 -19.52
CA PHE A 39 -19.90 15.48 -19.14
C PHE A 39 -18.79 15.72 -20.18
N VAL A 40 -19.09 15.60 -21.48
CA VAL A 40 -18.08 15.84 -22.53
C VAL A 40 -17.54 17.27 -22.47
N LYS A 41 -18.38 18.27 -22.14
CA LYS A 41 -17.93 19.65 -22.00
C LYS A 41 -17.02 19.84 -20.78
N GLU A 42 -17.33 19.16 -19.69
CA GLU A 42 -16.46 19.16 -18.50
C GLU A 42 -15.15 18.42 -18.77
N LEU A 43 -15.20 17.32 -19.53
CA LEU A 43 -14.03 16.54 -19.90
C LEU A 43 -13.09 17.35 -20.80
N THR A 44 -13.61 17.99 -21.86
CA THR A 44 -12.77 18.83 -22.74
C THR A 44 -12.17 19.99 -21.97
N LYS A 45 -12.95 20.63 -21.09
CA LYS A 45 -12.46 21.68 -20.21
C LYS A 45 -11.36 21.16 -19.30
N ALA A 46 -11.55 20.00 -18.67
CA ALA A 46 -10.55 19.36 -17.84
C ALA A 46 -9.29 19.02 -18.63
N GLU A 47 -9.39 18.49 -19.85
CA GLU A 47 -8.23 18.18 -20.70
C GLU A 47 -7.42 19.43 -21.06
N THR A 48 -8.09 20.57 -21.30
CA THR A 48 -7.43 21.84 -21.62
C THR A 48 -6.86 22.57 -20.40
N GLU A 49 -7.55 22.51 -19.26
CA GLU A 49 -7.21 23.25 -18.04
C GLU A 49 -6.35 22.45 -17.07
N ILE A 50 -6.30 21.12 -17.22
CA ILE A 50 -5.27 20.28 -16.61
C ILE A 50 -3.97 20.59 -17.38
N GLU A 51 -3.40 21.77 -17.11
CA GLU A 51 -1.95 21.86 -17.04
C GLU A 51 -1.51 20.67 -16.20
N LYS A 52 -0.62 19.84 -16.74
CA LYS A 52 -0.06 18.69 -16.05
C LYS A 52 0.37 19.17 -14.67
N ILE A 53 -0.46 18.92 -13.65
CA ILE A 53 -0.11 19.18 -12.27
C ILE A 53 1.01 18.18 -12.05
N GLN A 54 2.25 18.63 -12.28
CA GLN A 54 3.42 17.90 -11.90
C GLN A 54 3.36 17.91 -10.38
N ILE A 55 2.78 16.85 -9.83
CA ILE A 55 2.97 16.51 -8.43
C ILE A 55 4.48 16.50 -8.27
N LYS A 56 5.03 17.54 -7.63
CA LYS A 56 6.47 17.66 -7.45
C LYS A 56 6.90 16.46 -6.65
N ASP A 57 7.71 15.60 -7.26
CA ASP A 57 8.17 14.40 -6.58
C ASP A 57 9.00 14.83 -5.34
N GLU A 58 8.69 14.24 -4.18
CA GLU A 58 9.43 14.54 -2.95
C GLU A 58 10.86 13.96 -3.08
N PRO A 59 11.93 14.74 -2.84
CA PRO A 59 13.30 14.21 -2.94
C PRO A 59 13.54 13.16 -1.85
N ALA A 60 14.15 12.03 -2.21
CA ALA A 60 14.43 10.94 -1.28
C ALA A 60 15.68 11.17 -0.42
N GLY A 61 16.54 12.13 -0.83
CA GLY A 61 17.77 12.48 -0.12
C GLY A 61 18.98 11.59 -0.41
N PHE A 62 18.89 10.67 -1.38
CA PHE A 62 20.01 9.84 -1.85
C PHE A 62 19.97 9.67 -3.38
N ASP A 63 21.12 9.29 -3.96
CA ASP A 63 21.28 9.14 -5.41
C ASP A 63 21.07 7.70 -5.89
N CYS A 64 20.72 7.56 -7.17
CA CYS A 64 20.51 6.30 -7.84
C CYS A 64 21.84 5.58 -8.07
N GLU A 65 21.94 4.33 -7.60
CA GLU A 65 23.15 3.49 -7.73
C GLU A 65 23.56 3.18 -9.18
N LEU A 66 22.63 3.29 -10.14
CA LEU A 66 22.91 2.98 -11.54
C LEU A 66 23.37 4.18 -12.38
N CYS A 67 22.97 5.41 -12.03
CA CYS A 67 23.24 6.58 -12.86
C CYS A 67 23.68 7.83 -12.10
N GLY A 68 23.69 7.80 -10.76
CA GLY A 68 24.13 8.92 -9.92
C GLY A 68 23.14 10.10 -9.84
N HIS A 69 21.98 10.02 -10.49
CA HIS A 69 20.94 11.05 -10.36
C HIS A 69 20.13 10.91 -9.06
N PRO A 70 19.57 12.00 -8.53
CA PRO A 70 18.81 11.96 -7.28
C PRO A 70 17.59 11.03 -7.40
N MET A 71 17.31 10.31 -6.32
CA MET A 71 16.08 9.52 -6.19
C MET A 71 14.95 10.40 -5.66
N VAL A 72 13.74 10.12 -6.11
CA VAL A 72 12.52 10.82 -5.70
C VAL A 72 11.45 9.82 -5.27
N VAL A 73 10.55 10.26 -4.39
CA VAL A 73 9.44 9.46 -3.88
C VAL A 73 8.23 9.65 -4.78
N LYS A 74 7.78 8.56 -5.41
CA LYS A 74 6.57 8.52 -6.25
C LYS A 74 5.48 7.68 -5.60
N LEU A 75 4.23 7.99 -5.90
CA LEU A 75 3.08 7.19 -5.48
C LEU A 75 2.66 6.27 -6.62
N GLY A 76 2.68 4.96 -6.38
CA GLY A 76 2.20 3.94 -7.30
C GLY A 76 1.01 3.17 -6.73
N ARG A 77 0.52 2.18 -7.48
CA ARG A 77 -0.59 1.29 -7.07
C ARG A 77 -0.35 0.61 -5.71
N PHE A 78 0.91 0.31 -5.39
CA PHE A 78 1.30 -0.41 -4.17
C PHE A 78 1.76 0.52 -3.03
N GLY A 79 1.58 1.84 -3.18
CA GLY A 79 2.01 2.85 -2.22
C GLY A 79 3.19 3.66 -2.71
N LYS A 80 3.84 4.39 -1.79
CA LYS A 80 5.02 5.21 -2.08
C LYS A 80 6.23 4.31 -2.39
N PHE A 81 7.04 4.68 -3.37
CA PHE A 81 8.29 4.00 -3.73
C PHE A 81 9.34 5.03 -4.18
N TYR A 82 10.61 4.65 -4.13
CA TYR A 82 11.69 5.47 -4.67
C TYR A 82 11.88 5.19 -6.17
N ALA A 83 12.00 6.23 -6.97
CA ALA A 83 12.26 6.17 -8.40
C ALA A 83 13.41 7.11 -8.76
N CYS A 84 14.19 6.77 -9.79
CA CYS A 84 15.19 7.68 -10.32
C CYS A 84 14.53 8.94 -10.89
N SER A 85 15.09 10.12 -10.60
CA SER A 85 14.60 11.38 -11.19
C SER A 85 14.80 11.43 -12.70
N ASN A 86 15.76 10.68 -13.24
CA ASN A 86 16.11 10.64 -14.66
C ASN A 86 15.25 9.66 -15.49
N PHE A 87 14.02 9.41 -15.08
CA PHE A 87 13.06 8.65 -15.89
C PHE A 87 12.58 9.54 -17.07
N PRO A 88 12.53 9.05 -18.33
CA PRO A 88 12.52 7.65 -18.78
C PRO A 88 13.89 6.99 -19.05
N GLU A 89 15.00 7.74 -18.99
CA GLU A 89 16.33 7.18 -19.31
C GLU A 89 16.79 6.15 -18.28
N CYS A 90 16.40 6.30 -17.01
CA CYS A 90 16.68 5.35 -15.93
C CYS A 90 15.39 4.80 -15.30
N HIS A 91 15.17 3.49 -15.43
CA HIS A 91 14.00 2.76 -14.90
C HIS A 91 14.22 2.20 -13.49
N HIS A 92 15.29 2.60 -12.81
CA HIS A 92 15.61 2.09 -11.48
C HIS A 92 14.58 2.55 -10.45
N THR A 93 14.04 1.58 -9.71
CA THR A 93 13.07 1.82 -8.63
C THR A 93 13.43 0.97 -7.40
N LYS A 94 13.14 1.49 -6.22
CA LYS A 94 13.31 0.78 -4.94
C LYS A 94 12.04 0.91 -4.11
N ALA A 95 11.64 -0.17 -3.45
CA ALA A 95 10.51 -0.13 -2.54
C ALA A 95 10.87 0.68 -1.28
N ILE A 96 9.98 1.59 -0.85
CA ILE A 96 10.09 2.20 0.47
C ILE A 96 9.64 1.13 1.45
N THR A 97 10.60 0.61 2.22
CA THR A 97 10.28 -0.39 3.22
C THR A 97 10.38 0.21 4.61
N LYS A 98 9.41 -0.13 5.45
CA LYS A 98 9.40 0.30 6.84
C LYS A 98 10.18 -0.72 7.66
N GLU A 99 11.33 -0.30 8.17
CA GLU A 99 12.08 -1.07 9.15
C GLU A 99 11.33 -1.08 10.47
N ILE A 100 11.22 -2.26 11.08
CA ILE A 100 10.62 -2.41 12.42
C ILE A 100 11.66 -2.23 13.54
N GLY A 101 12.94 -2.06 13.19
CA GLY A 101 14.05 -1.92 14.14
C GLY A 101 14.48 -3.22 14.80
N VAL A 102 14.15 -4.37 14.20
CA VAL A 102 14.44 -5.70 14.73
C VAL A 102 15.43 -6.40 13.80
N SER A 103 16.55 -6.85 14.37
CA SER A 103 17.52 -7.67 13.63
C SER A 103 16.92 -9.03 13.28
N CYS A 104 17.24 -9.52 12.07
CA CYS A 104 16.76 -10.80 11.58
C CYS A 104 17.23 -11.94 12.50
N PRO A 105 16.32 -12.76 13.06
CA PRO A 105 16.71 -13.81 13.99
C PRO A 105 17.48 -14.97 13.34
N VAL A 106 17.39 -15.11 12.02
CA VAL A 106 18.05 -16.19 11.27
C VAL A 106 19.47 -15.82 10.85
N CYS A 107 19.67 -14.65 10.24
CA CYS A 107 20.98 -14.26 9.74
C CYS A 107 21.74 -13.30 10.68
N GLN A 108 21.06 -12.66 11.64
CA GLN A 108 21.60 -11.65 12.59
C GLN A 108 22.30 -10.43 11.96
N GLN A 109 22.43 -10.39 10.64
CA GLN A 109 23.14 -9.36 9.89
C GLN A 109 22.17 -8.40 9.17
N GLY A 110 20.95 -8.84 8.88
CA GLY A 110 19.92 -8.04 8.20
C GLY A 110 18.87 -7.48 9.16
N GLN A 111 18.15 -6.45 8.73
CA GLN A 111 16.97 -5.90 9.40
C GLN A 111 15.70 -6.62 8.95
N VAL A 112 14.74 -6.77 9.86
CA VAL A 112 13.38 -7.19 9.51
C VAL A 112 12.59 -5.98 9.02
N ILE A 113 11.91 -6.17 7.90
CA ILE A 113 11.16 -5.15 7.20
C ILE A 113 9.70 -5.57 6.99
N GLU A 114 8.79 -4.61 7.04
CA GLU A 114 7.37 -4.84 6.75
C GLU A 114 7.12 -4.89 5.23
N ARG A 115 6.53 -5.99 4.76
CA ARG A 115 6.15 -6.21 3.35
C ARG A 115 4.67 -6.53 3.24
N LYS A 116 4.10 -6.32 2.05
CA LYS A 116 2.69 -6.62 1.74
C LYS A 116 2.59 -7.62 0.61
N THR A 117 1.70 -8.59 0.76
CA THR A 117 1.36 -9.53 -0.32
C THR A 117 0.46 -8.86 -1.37
N LYS A 118 0.27 -9.52 -2.53
CA LYS A 118 -0.69 -9.08 -3.57
C LYS A 118 -2.12 -8.93 -3.04
N ARG A 119 -2.48 -9.64 -1.96
CA ARG A 119 -3.79 -9.57 -1.28
C ARG A 119 -3.81 -8.55 -0.14
N ASN A 120 -2.84 -7.65 -0.08
CA ASN A 120 -2.70 -6.62 0.97
C ASN A 120 -2.52 -7.16 2.40
N ARG A 121 -2.19 -8.46 2.57
CA ARG A 121 -1.82 -9.03 3.87
C ARG A 121 -0.37 -8.66 4.18
N ILE A 122 -0.13 -8.11 5.37
CA ILE A 122 1.20 -7.74 5.87
C ILE A 122 1.96 -9.00 6.30
N PHE A 123 3.26 -9.02 6.02
CA PHE A 123 4.22 -10.00 6.52
C PHE A 123 5.56 -9.32 6.77
N TYR A 124 6.36 -9.92 7.63
CA TYR A 124 7.68 -9.44 8.00
C TYR A 124 8.73 -10.34 7.35
N GLY A 125 9.75 -9.75 6.72
CA GLY A 125 10.82 -10.51 6.08
C GLY A 125 12.17 -9.84 6.25
N CYS A 126 13.25 -10.56 5.96
CA CYS A 126 14.60 -9.98 5.96
C CYS A 126 14.78 -9.02 4.77
N ASP A 127 15.46 -7.90 5.00
CA ASP A 127 15.97 -6.97 3.99
C ASP A 127 16.92 -7.63 2.98
N ARG A 128 17.78 -8.55 3.43
CA ARG A 128 18.79 -9.28 2.63
C ARG A 128 18.24 -10.43 1.79
N TYR A 129 16.96 -10.44 1.45
CA TYR A 129 16.45 -11.39 0.45
C TYR A 129 17.11 -11.12 -0.92
N PRO A 130 17.63 -12.13 -1.66
CA PRO A 130 17.42 -13.58 -1.52
C PRO A 130 18.43 -14.34 -0.64
N GLU A 131 19.45 -13.67 -0.08
CA GLU A 131 20.48 -14.30 0.77
C GLU A 131 19.88 -14.86 2.07
N CYS A 132 18.87 -14.18 2.62
CA CYS A 132 18.10 -14.64 3.77
C CYS A 132 16.60 -14.75 3.44
N ASN A 133 16.04 -15.95 3.57
CA ASN A 133 14.63 -16.27 3.27
C ASN A 133 13.71 -16.22 4.51
N PHE A 134 14.13 -15.52 5.57
CA PHE A 134 13.30 -15.36 6.76
C PHE A 134 12.00 -14.62 6.42
N THR A 135 10.87 -15.23 6.81
CA THR A 135 9.54 -14.63 6.72
C THR A 135 8.71 -14.99 7.94
N SER A 136 7.89 -14.06 8.42
CA SER A 136 6.97 -14.23 9.54
C SER A 136 5.66 -13.48 9.26
N TRP A 137 4.54 -14.06 9.67
CA TRP A 137 3.23 -13.39 9.61
C TRP A 137 2.98 -12.48 10.82
N ASP A 138 3.58 -12.83 11.95
CA ASP A 138 3.48 -12.09 13.21
C ASP A 138 4.72 -11.22 13.39
N LEU A 139 4.57 -10.10 14.11
CA LEU A 139 5.62 -9.11 14.30
C LEU A 139 6.72 -9.66 15.22
N PRO A 140 7.97 -9.83 14.76
CA PRO A 140 9.06 -10.26 15.63
C PRO A 140 9.43 -9.17 16.63
N VAL A 141 9.67 -9.54 17.90
CA VAL A 141 9.98 -8.58 19.00
C VAL A 141 11.49 -8.31 19.11
N GLY A 142 12.33 -9.08 18.40
CA GLY A 142 13.78 -8.93 18.45
C GLY A 142 14.45 -9.48 19.71
N ARG A 143 13.70 -10.25 20.51
CA ARG A 143 14.21 -10.98 21.68
C ARG A 143 14.15 -12.49 21.41
N SER A 144 15.13 -13.22 21.94
CA SER A 144 15.14 -14.68 21.93
C SER A 144 14.37 -15.24 23.13
N CYS A 145 13.75 -16.39 22.93
CA CYS A 145 13.03 -17.14 23.92
C CYS A 145 14.02 -17.69 24.96
N PRO A 146 13.80 -17.46 26.26
CA PRO A 146 14.68 -17.97 27.32
C PRO A 146 14.63 -19.50 27.46
N LYS A 147 13.62 -20.18 26.90
CA LYS A 147 13.45 -21.64 26.99
C LYS A 147 14.03 -22.39 25.80
N SER A 148 13.84 -21.90 24.58
CA SER A 148 14.21 -22.61 23.35
C SER A 148 15.29 -21.92 22.52
N GLY A 149 15.60 -20.65 22.80
CA GLY A 149 16.53 -19.84 22.00
C GLY A 149 15.94 -19.30 20.69
N ASP A 150 14.73 -19.72 20.30
CA ASP A 150 14.00 -19.23 19.12
C ASP A 150 13.54 -17.78 19.29
N TYR A 151 13.10 -17.12 18.22
CA TYR A 151 12.64 -15.73 18.29
C TYR A 151 11.21 -15.60 18.82
N LEU A 152 10.93 -14.47 19.47
CA LEU A 152 9.59 -14.15 19.97
C LEU A 152 8.80 -13.31 18.96
N VAL A 153 7.50 -13.55 18.89
CA VAL A 153 6.55 -12.83 18.03
C VAL A 153 5.39 -12.25 18.82
N GLU A 154 4.88 -11.09 18.38
CA GLU A 154 3.70 -10.43 18.93
C GLU A 154 2.44 -10.90 18.19
N LYS A 155 1.54 -11.57 18.92
CA LYS A 155 0.22 -11.99 18.45
C LYS A 155 -0.87 -11.07 18.99
N LYS A 156 -1.80 -10.68 18.13
CA LYS A 156 -2.99 -9.91 18.53
C LYS A 156 -4.08 -10.87 19.01
N ILE A 157 -4.56 -10.69 20.25
CA ILE A 157 -5.60 -11.51 20.87
C ILE A 157 -6.78 -10.61 21.26
N ARG A 158 -7.97 -11.20 21.44
CA ARG A 158 -9.13 -10.49 22.00
C ARG A 158 -8.77 -9.99 23.41
N GLY A 159 -8.47 -8.70 23.55
CA GLY A 159 -8.12 -8.07 24.82
C GLY A 159 -6.69 -7.56 24.94
N GLY A 160 -5.88 -7.56 23.87
CA GLY A 160 -4.58 -6.91 23.86
C GLY A 160 -3.57 -7.59 22.93
N LYS A 161 -2.29 -7.42 23.24
CA LYS A 161 -1.19 -8.05 22.53
C LYS A 161 -0.46 -9.02 23.44
N GLN A 162 -0.08 -10.17 22.91
CA GLN A 162 0.67 -11.18 23.65
C GLN A 162 1.93 -11.57 22.89
N VAL A 163 3.06 -11.62 23.60
CA VAL A 163 4.32 -12.12 23.06
C VAL A 163 4.39 -13.63 23.27
N VAL A 164 4.63 -14.38 22.20
CA VAL A 164 4.67 -15.85 22.18
C VAL A 164 5.93 -16.31 21.44
N CYS A 165 6.46 -17.47 21.80
CA CYS A 165 7.53 -18.10 21.03
C CYS A 165 7.07 -18.45 19.61
N SER A 166 7.96 -18.30 18.62
CA SER A 166 7.68 -18.74 17.24
C SER A 166 7.60 -20.26 17.11
N ASN A 167 8.26 -21.00 18.00
CA ASN A 167 8.33 -22.45 17.95
C ASN A 167 7.10 -23.09 18.61
N GLU A 168 6.39 -23.93 17.86
CA GLU A 168 5.20 -24.64 18.32
C GLU A 168 5.49 -25.63 19.45
N ALA A 169 6.72 -26.15 19.54
CA ALA A 169 7.15 -27.04 20.62
C ALA A 169 7.44 -26.31 21.95
N CYS A 170 7.47 -24.97 21.94
CA CYS A 170 7.81 -24.17 23.11
C CYS A 170 6.60 -23.40 23.65
N ASP A 171 6.12 -23.77 24.83
CA ASP A 171 4.99 -23.12 25.52
C ASP A 171 5.32 -21.77 26.18
N TYR A 172 6.32 -21.03 25.68
CA TYR A 172 6.67 -19.73 26.26
C TYR A 172 5.69 -18.64 25.77
N LYS A 173 5.04 -17.98 26.72
CA LYS A 173 4.06 -16.90 26.51
C LYS A 173 4.21 -15.86 27.61
N GLU A 174 4.22 -14.58 27.25
CA GLU A 174 4.24 -13.45 28.20
C GLU A 174 2.83 -13.02 28.58
N GLU A 175 2.72 -12.17 29.61
CA GLU A 175 1.46 -11.56 30.01
C GLU A 175 0.89 -10.67 28.90
N ILE A 176 -0.45 -10.57 28.86
CA ILE A 176 -1.15 -9.78 27.85
C ILE A 176 -0.96 -8.31 28.19
N VAL A 177 -0.31 -7.58 27.28
CA VAL A 177 -0.25 -6.12 27.34
C VAL A 177 -1.57 -5.59 26.78
N LYS A 178 -2.37 -4.97 27.65
CA LYS A 178 -3.65 -4.33 27.30
C LYS A 178 -3.44 -2.98 26.64
#